data_AF-A0A6L8EF35-F1
#
_entry.id   AF-A0A6L8EF35-F1
#
_cell.length_a   1.000
_cell.length_b   1.000
_cell.length_c   1.000
_cell.angle_alpha   90.00
_cell.angle_beta   90.00
_cell.angle_gamma   90.00
#
_symmetry.space_group_name_H-M   'P 1'
#
loop_
_entity.id
_entity.type
_entity.pdbx_description
1 polymer ?
#
loop_
_entity_poly.entity_id
_entity_poly.type
_entity_poly.pdbx_seq_one_letter_code
_entity_poly.pdbx_strand_id
1 'polypeptide(L)'
;MLALARTLPGRVLIGVDVGMGVSSGFWELVLADRESAPPQDFVQWLGGIDPESGFFETAAHPGHWSVRRPWFAVRKGSGGLTSFTGKTGDNLHRRLAAATTAKPIFAVSGIPGSVGSGTREIWRELVPMLKESRDFAVWPFEGDAEFRHPQHEILLAETYPGLAYGAVLADELPTARLVIAKRNDAQRVEACKRLAAANWVRRSRVELPNLDLAQAGEDDFDALFTAAAVLRCAVESLPIVFPRWIDAEVEGSMLLAGPVDPARKAARLQI
;
A
#
# COMPACT_ATOMS: atom_id res chain seq x y z
N MET A 1 -7.43 12.00 -7.61
CA MET A 1 -8.19 11.02 -6.79
C MET A 1 -9.20 11.71 -5.87
N LEU A 2 -8.77 12.56 -4.93
CA LEU A 2 -9.68 13.23 -3.99
C LEU A 2 -10.79 14.07 -4.67
N ALA A 3 -10.46 14.82 -5.73
CA ALA A 3 -11.44 15.58 -6.49
C ALA A 3 -12.58 14.70 -7.05
N LEU A 4 -12.25 13.49 -7.55
CA LEU A 4 -13.25 12.53 -8.02
C LEU A 4 -14.06 11.96 -6.84
N ALA A 5 -13.39 11.58 -5.75
CA ALA A 5 -14.06 11.03 -4.57
C ALA A 5 -15.15 11.97 -4.01
N ARG A 6 -14.90 13.28 -4.01
CA ARG A 6 -15.88 14.31 -3.58
C ARG A 6 -17.15 14.38 -4.45
N THR A 7 -17.10 13.84 -5.67
CA THR A 7 -18.27 13.81 -6.57
C THR A 7 -19.10 12.54 -6.41
N LEU A 8 -18.58 11.53 -5.71
CA LEU A 8 -19.27 10.26 -5.51
C LEU A 8 -20.20 10.35 -4.28
N PRO A 9 -21.37 9.68 -4.32
CA PRO A 9 -22.27 9.65 -3.19
C PRO A 9 -21.76 8.72 -2.08
N GLY A 10 -22.00 9.09 -0.83
CA GLY A 10 -21.71 8.27 0.34
C GLY A 10 -20.22 8.22 0.70
N ARG A 11 -19.84 7.21 1.48
CA ARG A 11 -18.45 7.02 1.93
C ARG A 11 -17.60 6.44 0.81
N VAL A 12 -16.40 6.98 0.64
CA VAL A 12 -15.47 6.60 -0.42
C VAL A 12 -14.19 6.07 0.19
N LEU A 13 -13.81 4.85 -0.20
CA LEU A 13 -12.49 4.28 0.08
C LEU A 13 -11.61 4.41 -1.16
N ILE A 14 -10.49 5.11 -1.04
CA ILE A 14 -9.47 5.25 -2.08
C ILE A 14 -8.31 4.32 -1.74
N GLY A 15 -8.13 3.28 -2.54
CA GLY A 15 -6.95 2.41 -2.47
C GLY A 15 -5.81 2.93 -3.34
N VAL A 16 -4.60 3.01 -2.82
CA VAL A 16 -3.39 3.43 -3.54
C VAL A 16 -2.25 2.43 -3.36
N ASP A 17 -1.52 2.07 -4.43
CA ASP A 17 -0.36 1.15 -4.38
C ASP A 17 0.91 1.91 -3.94
N VAL A 18 0.90 2.36 -2.68
CA VAL A 18 2.01 3.07 -2.03
C VAL A 18 2.12 2.66 -0.57
N GLY A 19 3.29 2.84 0.03
CA GLY A 19 3.46 2.64 1.47
C GLY A 19 2.82 3.75 2.30
N MET A 20 1.95 3.41 3.24
CA MET A 20 1.39 4.32 4.24
C MET A 20 1.80 3.80 5.62
N GLY A 21 2.64 4.56 6.32
CA GLY A 21 3.31 4.10 7.54
C GLY A 21 4.81 3.83 7.33
N VAL A 22 5.51 3.66 8.45
CA VAL A 22 6.94 3.32 8.52
C VAL A 22 7.14 2.08 9.37
N SER A 23 8.30 1.43 9.32
CA SER A 23 8.64 0.35 10.25
C SER A 23 8.76 0.88 11.68
N SER A 24 8.41 0.04 12.66
CA SER A 24 8.64 0.34 14.08
C SER A 24 10.10 0.73 14.37
N GLY A 25 11.06 0.01 13.78
CA GLY A 25 12.48 0.35 13.92
C GLY A 25 12.86 1.70 13.31
N PHE A 26 12.23 2.13 12.20
CA PHE A 26 12.48 3.48 11.67
C PHE A 26 11.85 4.53 12.59
N TRP A 27 10.68 4.25 13.13
CA TRP A 27 10.01 5.12 14.09
C TRP A 27 10.84 5.37 15.36
N GLU A 28 11.54 4.36 15.87
CA GLU A 28 12.50 4.51 16.96
C GLU A 28 13.63 5.50 16.61
N LEU A 29 14.15 5.44 15.37
CA LEU A 29 15.14 6.41 14.90
C LEU A 29 14.55 7.82 14.80
N VAL A 30 13.29 7.95 14.35
CA VAL A 30 12.57 9.23 14.36
C VAL A 30 12.41 9.75 15.79
N LEU A 31 12.09 8.89 16.75
CA LEU A 31 11.96 9.24 18.18
C LEU A 31 13.28 9.70 18.79
N ALA A 32 14.40 9.12 18.37
CA ALA A 32 15.73 9.49 18.84
C ALA A 32 16.28 10.80 18.21
N ASP A 33 15.87 11.15 16.98
CA ASP A 33 16.37 12.29 16.21
C ASP A 33 15.65 13.64 16.51
N ARG A 34 15.01 13.78 17.69
CA ARG A 34 14.06 14.89 17.96
C ARG A 34 14.67 16.07 18.71
N GLU A 35 14.38 17.27 18.22
CA GLU A 35 14.58 18.56 18.91
C GLU A 35 13.28 19.08 19.58
N SER A 36 12.14 18.42 19.34
CA SER A 36 10.80 18.85 19.76
C SER A 36 9.99 17.69 20.36
N ALA A 37 8.77 17.99 20.82
CA ALA A 37 7.84 16.99 21.33
C ALA A 37 7.60 15.85 20.31
N PRO A 38 7.49 14.60 20.77
CA PRO A 38 7.32 13.47 19.89
C PRO A 38 5.93 13.44 19.22
N PRO A 39 5.79 13.30 17.88
CA PRO A 39 4.53 12.89 17.28
C PRO A 39 4.02 11.56 17.86
N GLN A 40 2.69 11.48 17.98
CA GLN A 40 1.91 10.36 18.50
C GLN A 40 1.84 9.23 17.48
N ASP A 41 1.62 9.57 16.21
CA ASP A 41 1.44 8.62 15.13
C ASP A 41 2.12 9.07 13.82
N PHE A 42 2.07 8.19 12.82
CA PHE A 42 2.59 8.41 11.48
C PHE A 42 1.98 9.63 10.79
N VAL A 43 0.68 9.87 10.92
CA VAL A 43 0.00 10.99 10.24
C VAL A 43 0.45 12.33 10.82
N GLN A 44 0.54 12.42 12.14
CA GLN A 44 1.07 13.60 12.82
C GLN A 44 2.54 13.83 12.47
N TRP A 45 3.34 12.77 12.42
CA TRP A 45 4.75 12.86 12.01
C TRP A 45 4.90 13.33 10.56
N LEU A 46 4.19 12.70 9.62
CA LEU A 46 4.22 13.06 8.21
C LEU A 46 3.76 14.50 8.01
N GLY A 47 2.64 14.89 8.63
CA GLY A 47 2.12 16.26 8.59
C GLY A 47 3.06 17.29 9.23
N GLY A 48 3.98 16.88 10.11
CA GLY A 48 5.02 17.74 10.69
C GLY A 48 6.22 17.99 9.78
N ILE A 49 6.37 17.27 8.67
CA ILE A 49 7.50 17.43 7.75
C ILE A 49 7.37 18.76 6.99
N ASP A 50 8.49 19.44 6.80
CA ASP A 50 8.57 20.59 5.90
C ASP A 50 8.80 20.09 4.45
N PRO A 51 7.88 20.34 3.50
CA PRO A 51 8.04 19.94 2.10
C PRO A 51 9.30 20.50 1.43
N GLU A 52 9.76 21.67 1.87
CA GLU A 52 10.96 22.33 1.33
C GLU A 52 12.26 21.84 1.97
N SER A 53 12.16 20.95 2.98
CA SER A 53 13.33 20.31 3.58
C SER A 53 13.95 19.25 2.66
N GLY A 54 15.15 18.81 3.02
CA GLY A 54 15.81 17.68 2.35
C GLY A 54 15.15 16.31 2.55
N PHE A 55 13.98 16.23 3.20
CA PHE A 55 13.29 14.98 3.50
C PHE A 55 12.95 14.18 2.26
N PHE A 56 12.50 14.83 1.17
CA PHE A 56 12.12 14.13 -0.06
C PHE A 56 13.28 13.99 -1.06
N GLU A 57 14.50 14.34 -0.68
CA GLU A 57 15.68 14.10 -1.52
C GLU A 57 16.13 12.64 -1.46
N THR A 58 16.63 12.12 -2.59
CA THR A 58 17.17 10.76 -2.65
C THR A 58 18.64 10.73 -2.22
N ALA A 59 18.95 9.99 -1.17
CA ALA A 59 20.31 9.62 -0.83
C ALA A 59 20.89 8.66 -1.90
N ALA A 60 21.95 9.12 -2.58
CA ALA A 60 22.67 8.31 -3.56
C ALA A 60 23.70 7.36 -2.93
N HIS A 61 24.06 7.57 -1.65
CA HIS A 61 25.05 6.79 -0.91
C HIS A 61 24.58 6.58 0.53
N PRO A 62 24.83 5.41 1.17
CA PRO A 62 24.43 5.17 2.55
C PRO A 62 24.96 6.23 3.53
N GLY A 63 26.14 6.78 3.28
CA GLY A 63 26.70 7.89 4.08
C GLY A 63 25.78 9.11 4.20
N HIS A 64 24.98 9.41 3.16
CA HIS A 64 24.07 10.55 3.12
C HIS A 64 22.65 10.23 3.63
N TRP A 65 22.37 8.96 3.92
CA TRP A 65 21.08 8.55 4.48
C TRP A 65 20.96 9.04 5.92
N SER A 66 19.81 9.58 6.28
CA SER A 66 19.43 9.87 7.66
C SER A 66 17.92 9.77 7.80
N VAL A 67 17.41 9.84 9.02
CA VAL A 67 15.96 9.93 9.27
C VAL A 67 15.34 11.14 8.55
N ARG A 68 16.10 12.25 8.43
CA ARG A 68 15.70 13.47 7.72
C ARG A 68 15.95 13.43 6.22
N ARG A 69 16.52 12.35 5.69
CA ARG A 69 16.70 12.08 4.26
C ARG A 69 16.63 10.56 4.03
N PRO A 70 15.45 9.95 4.22
CA PRO A 70 15.35 8.50 4.33
C PRO A 70 15.29 7.79 2.97
N TRP A 71 14.93 8.49 1.89
CA TRP A 71 14.80 7.91 0.56
C TRP A 71 16.16 7.58 -0.03
N PHE A 72 16.29 6.43 -0.70
CA PHE A 72 17.55 6.03 -1.29
C PHE A 72 17.41 5.29 -2.62
N ALA A 73 18.41 5.46 -3.47
CA ALA A 73 18.55 4.70 -4.72
C ALA A 73 19.51 3.53 -4.49
N VAL A 74 19.06 2.31 -4.75
CA VAL A 74 19.93 1.13 -4.68
C VAL A 74 20.77 1.03 -5.94
N ARG A 75 22.08 0.87 -5.75
CA ARG A 75 23.08 0.72 -6.83
C ARG A 75 23.91 -0.53 -6.56
N LYS A 76 24.67 -1.01 -7.56
CA LYS A 76 25.65 -2.08 -7.34
C LYS A 76 26.78 -1.59 -6.42
N GLY A 77 27.44 -2.50 -5.70
CA GLY A 77 28.58 -2.18 -4.82
C GLY A 77 28.16 -1.55 -3.48
N SER A 78 28.88 -0.53 -3.03
CA SER A 78 28.67 0.14 -1.72
C SER A 78 27.34 0.88 -1.58
N GLY A 79 26.60 1.06 -2.68
CA GLY A 79 25.23 1.58 -2.69
C GLY A 79 24.16 0.48 -2.68
N GLY A 80 24.54 -0.77 -2.40
CA GLY A 80 23.63 -1.91 -2.36
C GLY A 80 22.62 -1.82 -1.21
N LEU A 81 21.50 -2.54 -1.34
CA LEU A 81 20.46 -2.55 -0.31
C LEU A 81 21.02 -2.93 1.06
N THR A 82 21.87 -3.96 1.13
CA THR A 82 22.52 -4.40 2.37
C THR A 82 23.29 -3.29 3.08
N SER A 83 23.86 -2.34 2.34
CA SER A 83 24.59 -1.21 2.94
C SER A 83 23.64 -0.19 3.59
N PHE A 84 22.47 0.06 2.99
CA PHE A 84 21.43 0.88 3.63
C PHE A 84 20.82 0.17 4.82
N THR A 85 20.45 -1.11 4.66
CA THR A 85 19.89 -1.94 5.72
C THR A 85 20.84 -2.06 6.92
N GLY A 86 22.14 -2.25 6.69
CA GLY A 86 23.15 -2.29 7.74
C GLY A 86 23.31 -0.95 8.46
N LYS A 87 23.18 0.19 7.75
CA LYS A 87 23.20 1.51 8.39
C LYS A 87 21.99 1.72 9.31
N THR A 88 20.85 1.15 8.96
CA THR A 88 19.61 1.29 9.74
C THR A 88 19.45 0.21 10.81
N GLY A 89 20.26 -0.86 10.79
CA GLY A 89 20.06 -2.02 11.66
C GLY A 89 18.79 -2.82 11.33
N ASP A 90 18.54 -3.10 10.04
CA ASP A 90 17.34 -3.81 9.55
C ASP A 90 16.00 -3.08 9.77
N ASN A 91 16.03 -1.85 10.27
CA ASN A 91 14.86 -1.04 10.61
C ASN A 91 14.08 -0.47 9.40
N LEU A 92 14.20 -1.04 8.20
CA LEU A 92 13.56 -0.53 6.97
C LEU A 92 12.32 -1.30 6.53
N HIS A 93 12.04 -2.45 7.14
CA HIS A 93 10.92 -3.31 6.77
C HIS A 93 9.81 -3.24 7.81
N ARG A 94 8.64 -2.76 7.38
CA ARG A 94 7.39 -2.96 8.14
C ARG A 94 7.10 -4.45 8.27
N ARG A 95 6.42 -4.85 9.34
CA ARG A 95 6.00 -6.25 9.56
C ARG A 95 5.20 -6.80 8.39
N LEU A 96 4.26 -6.00 7.86
CA LEU A 96 3.44 -6.40 6.74
C LEU A 96 4.25 -6.51 5.44
N ALA A 97 5.20 -5.60 5.22
CA ALA A 97 6.12 -5.69 4.09
C ALA A 97 7.02 -6.94 4.16
N ALA A 98 7.48 -7.31 5.35
CA ALA A 98 8.22 -8.56 5.56
C ALA A 98 7.35 -9.79 5.23
N ALA A 99 6.09 -9.81 5.68
CA ALA A 99 5.15 -10.90 5.40
C ALA A 99 4.87 -11.04 3.88
N THR A 100 4.62 -9.93 3.18
CA THR A 100 4.36 -9.92 1.74
C THR A 100 5.61 -9.99 0.87
N THR A 101 6.82 -9.98 1.47
CA THR A 101 8.12 -9.83 0.78
C THR A 101 8.26 -8.53 -0.02
N ALA A 102 7.47 -7.51 0.33
CA ALA A 102 7.56 -6.18 -0.25
C ALA A 102 8.92 -5.53 0.06
N LYS A 103 9.32 -4.59 -0.79
CA LYS A 103 10.61 -3.89 -0.66
C LYS A 103 10.50 -2.78 0.39
N PRO A 104 11.64 -2.33 0.96
CA PRO A 104 11.64 -1.16 1.83
C PRO A 104 10.95 0.03 1.18
N ILE A 105 10.11 0.72 1.97
CA ILE A 105 9.30 1.84 1.46
C ILE A 105 10.18 2.96 0.88
N PHE A 106 11.36 3.17 1.47
CA PHE A 106 12.26 4.25 1.11
C PHE A 106 13.17 3.95 -0.10
N ALA A 107 13.15 2.72 -0.63
CA ALA A 107 13.91 2.38 -1.82
C ALA A 107 13.21 2.93 -3.08
N VAL A 108 13.69 4.04 -3.63
CA VAL A 108 13.04 4.72 -4.77
C VAL A 108 13.38 4.12 -6.13
N SER A 109 14.52 3.44 -6.25
CA SER A 109 14.97 2.86 -7.51
C SER A 109 16.02 1.77 -7.30
N GLY A 110 16.26 0.96 -8.33
CA GLY A 110 17.33 -0.07 -8.34
C GLY A 110 16.91 -1.43 -7.81
N ILE A 111 15.66 -1.57 -7.34
CA ILE A 111 15.04 -2.84 -6.98
C ILE A 111 13.75 -3.01 -7.78
N PRO A 112 13.63 -4.04 -8.65
CA PRO A 112 12.37 -4.33 -9.31
C PRO A 112 11.23 -4.55 -8.30
N GLY A 113 10.08 -3.91 -8.54
CA GLY A 113 8.91 -3.98 -7.67
C GLY A 113 8.94 -3.05 -6.44
N SER A 114 9.87 -2.10 -6.37
CA SER A 114 9.81 -1.05 -5.35
C SER A 114 8.78 0.02 -5.72
N VAL A 115 7.94 0.40 -4.75
CA VAL A 115 6.96 1.49 -4.88
C VAL A 115 7.47 2.82 -4.30
N GLY A 116 8.75 2.90 -3.92
CA GLY A 116 9.28 4.02 -3.14
C GLY A 116 9.24 5.36 -3.87
N SER A 117 9.38 5.39 -5.20
CA SER A 117 9.23 6.64 -5.98
C SER A 117 7.80 7.17 -5.90
N GLY A 118 6.80 6.34 -6.18
CA GLY A 118 5.38 6.71 -6.08
C GLY A 118 4.98 7.08 -4.65
N THR A 119 5.46 6.30 -3.67
CA THR A 119 5.22 6.56 -2.24
C THR A 119 5.76 7.93 -1.84
N ARG A 120 6.98 8.27 -2.27
CA ARG A 120 7.59 9.57 -1.97
C ARG A 120 6.80 10.74 -2.52
N GLU A 121 6.37 10.67 -3.78
CA GLU A 121 5.60 11.75 -4.41
C GLU A 121 4.22 11.88 -3.75
N ILE A 122 3.52 10.78 -3.47
CA ILE A 122 2.26 10.81 -2.73
C ILE A 122 2.45 11.44 -1.34
N TRP A 123 3.49 11.06 -0.60
CA TRP A 123 3.77 11.68 0.69
C TRP A 123 4.04 13.17 0.55
N ARG A 124 4.82 13.60 -0.44
CA ARG A 124 5.11 15.02 -0.69
C ARG A 124 3.84 15.83 -0.96
N GLU A 125 2.91 15.30 -1.74
CA GLU A 125 1.62 15.93 -1.99
C GLU A 125 0.70 15.89 -0.76
N LEU A 126 0.79 14.85 0.05
CA LEU A 126 -0.06 14.65 1.22
C LEU A 126 0.32 15.57 2.38
N VAL A 127 1.61 15.84 2.61
CA VAL A 127 2.10 16.70 3.71
C VAL A 127 1.34 18.03 3.85
N PRO A 128 1.22 18.89 2.79
CA PRO A 128 0.48 20.15 2.94
C PRO A 128 -1.01 19.92 3.27
N MET A 129 -1.63 18.88 2.71
CA MET A 129 -3.04 18.55 2.96
C MET A 129 -3.28 18.09 4.41
N LEU A 130 -2.29 17.48 5.05
CA LEU A 130 -2.37 17.05 6.46
C LEU A 130 -2.29 18.22 7.45
N LYS A 131 -1.78 19.39 7.02
CA LYS A 131 -1.68 20.60 7.84
C LYS A 131 -2.95 21.45 7.82
N GLU A 132 -3.78 21.27 6.80
CA GLU A 132 -4.99 22.06 6.57
C GLU A 132 -6.25 21.34 7.07
N SER A 133 -7.36 22.08 7.13
CA SER A 133 -8.67 21.45 7.26
C SER A 133 -8.93 20.61 6.01
N ARG A 134 -9.23 19.32 6.23
CA ARG A 134 -9.40 18.32 5.17
C ARG A 134 -10.68 17.53 5.36
N ASP A 135 -11.19 16.97 4.26
CA ASP A 135 -12.40 16.17 4.18
C ASP A 135 -12.14 14.66 4.05
N PHE A 136 -10.88 14.25 4.20
CA PHE A 136 -10.45 12.86 4.14
C PHE A 136 -9.61 12.47 5.35
N ALA A 137 -9.57 11.18 5.64
CA ALA A 137 -8.70 10.57 6.65
C ALA A 137 -7.78 9.51 6.02
N VAL A 138 -6.66 9.24 6.69
CA VAL A 138 -5.65 8.26 6.31
C VAL A 138 -5.85 7.01 7.16
N TRP A 139 -6.30 5.93 6.51
CA TRP A 139 -6.56 4.65 7.17
C TRP A 139 -5.28 3.79 7.20
N PRO A 140 -4.97 3.07 8.29
CA PRO A 140 -5.78 2.86 9.51
C PRO A 140 -5.50 3.84 10.67
N PHE A 141 -4.75 4.91 10.44
CA PHE A 141 -4.29 5.79 11.52
C PHE A 141 -5.41 6.63 12.12
N GLU A 142 -6.31 7.12 11.27
CA GLU A 142 -7.41 7.99 11.71
C GLU A 142 -8.75 7.23 11.77
N GLY A 143 -8.91 6.13 11.02
CA GLY A 143 -10.16 5.37 10.91
C GLY A 143 -10.18 4.03 11.68
N ASP A 144 -11.38 3.47 11.87
CA ASP A 144 -11.53 2.17 12.54
C ASP A 144 -11.32 0.96 11.60
N ALA A 145 -11.35 -0.25 12.17
CA ALA A 145 -11.18 -1.51 11.43
C ALA A 145 -12.33 -1.81 10.44
N GLU A 146 -13.46 -1.10 10.55
CA GLU A 146 -14.61 -1.19 9.65
C GLU A 146 -14.63 -0.05 8.62
N PHE A 147 -13.52 0.66 8.46
CA PHE A 147 -13.37 1.79 7.51
C PHE A 147 -14.37 2.91 7.81
N ARG A 148 -14.59 3.22 9.09
CA ARG A 148 -15.42 4.33 9.53
C ARG A 148 -14.56 5.42 10.18
N HIS A 149 -14.96 6.66 9.95
CA HIS A 149 -14.46 7.84 10.64
C HIS A 149 -15.65 8.72 11.04
N PRO A 150 -15.65 9.34 12.24
CA PRO A 150 -16.78 10.15 12.69
C PRO A 150 -17.00 11.41 11.84
N GLN A 151 -15.94 11.96 11.24
CA GLN A 151 -15.95 13.28 10.59
C GLN A 151 -15.59 13.25 9.10
N HIS A 152 -15.12 12.12 8.57
CA HIS A 152 -14.58 12.05 7.21
C HIS A 152 -15.27 10.93 6.44
N GLU A 153 -15.79 11.27 5.27
CA GLU A 153 -16.45 10.30 4.38
C GLU A 153 -15.48 9.68 3.38
N ILE A 154 -14.31 10.31 3.18
CA ILE A 154 -13.26 9.83 2.29
C ILE A 154 -12.13 9.22 3.13
N LEU A 155 -11.77 7.97 2.86
CA LEU A 155 -10.63 7.29 3.46
C LEU A 155 -9.58 6.96 2.39
N LEU A 156 -8.34 7.34 2.65
CA LEU A 156 -7.18 6.93 1.85
C LEU A 156 -6.51 5.73 2.51
N ALA A 157 -6.33 4.63 1.77
CA ALA A 157 -5.77 3.39 2.27
C ALA A 157 -4.70 2.83 1.33
N GLU A 158 -3.67 2.21 1.92
CA GLU A 158 -2.67 1.46 1.18
C GLU A 158 -3.26 0.15 0.62
N THR A 159 -2.88 -0.17 -0.62
CA THR A 159 -3.18 -1.43 -1.29
C THR A 159 -1.90 -2.18 -1.62
N TYR A 160 -2.02 -3.49 -1.81
CA TYR A 160 -0.95 -4.31 -2.37
C TYR A 160 -1.58 -5.23 -3.43
N PRO A 161 -1.34 -5.00 -4.74
CA PRO A 161 -2.07 -5.69 -5.81
C PRO A 161 -2.03 -7.23 -5.72
N GLY A 162 -0.93 -7.81 -5.21
CA GLY A 162 -0.84 -9.27 -5.01
C GLY A 162 -1.85 -9.86 -4.01
N LEU A 163 -2.34 -9.05 -3.05
CA LEU A 163 -3.43 -9.45 -2.16
C LEU A 163 -4.75 -9.42 -2.93
N ALA A 164 -4.99 -8.40 -3.76
CA ALA A 164 -6.18 -8.32 -4.61
C ALA A 164 -6.30 -9.50 -5.56
N TYR A 165 -5.20 -9.88 -6.22
CA TYR A 165 -5.18 -11.01 -7.15
C TYR A 165 -5.56 -12.33 -6.46
N GLY A 166 -5.02 -12.58 -5.27
CA GLY A 166 -5.38 -13.76 -4.48
C GLY A 166 -6.85 -13.73 -4.07
N ALA A 167 -7.32 -12.59 -3.55
CA ALA A 167 -8.67 -12.42 -3.06
C ALA A 167 -9.73 -12.67 -4.13
N VAL A 168 -9.51 -12.27 -5.39
CA VAL A 168 -10.54 -12.40 -6.44
C VAL A 168 -10.48 -13.70 -7.23
N LEU A 169 -9.31 -14.33 -7.35
CA LEU A 169 -9.12 -15.52 -8.18
C LEU A 169 -9.17 -16.85 -7.41
N ALA A 170 -9.06 -16.84 -6.08
CA ALA A 170 -9.19 -18.07 -5.30
C ALA A 170 -10.66 -18.49 -5.16
N ASP A 171 -10.94 -19.79 -5.24
CA ASP A 171 -12.30 -20.28 -4.96
C ASP A 171 -12.66 -20.12 -3.48
N GLU A 172 -11.69 -20.36 -2.59
CA GLU A 172 -11.85 -20.30 -1.13
C GLU A 172 -10.92 -19.26 -0.49
N LEU A 173 -11.41 -18.65 0.59
CA LEU A 173 -10.69 -17.65 1.39
C LEU A 173 -10.72 -18.08 2.87
N PRO A 174 -9.65 -17.85 3.65
CA PRO A 174 -8.46 -17.07 3.29
C PRO A 174 -7.43 -17.85 2.45
N THR A 175 -6.78 -17.15 1.52
CA THR A 175 -5.83 -17.73 0.56
C THR A 175 -4.41 -17.13 0.67
N ALA A 176 -3.48 -17.63 -0.15
CA ALA A 176 -2.17 -17.00 -0.34
C ALA A 176 -2.27 -15.83 -1.31
N ARG A 177 -1.34 -14.86 -1.19
CA ARG A 177 -1.18 -13.85 -2.23
C ARG A 177 -0.84 -14.49 -3.57
N LEU A 178 -1.31 -13.89 -4.65
CA LEU A 178 -1.04 -14.37 -6.00
C LEU A 178 -0.07 -13.41 -6.69
N VAL A 179 0.92 -13.97 -7.38
CA VAL A 179 1.84 -13.21 -8.23
C VAL A 179 1.43 -13.38 -9.67
N ILE A 180 1.11 -12.25 -10.30
CA ILE A 180 0.82 -12.13 -11.73
C ILE A 180 1.90 -11.21 -12.31
N ALA A 181 2.58 -11.67 -13.37
CA ALA A 181 3.48 -10.85 -14.15
C ALA A 181 2.63 -9.91 -15.03
N LYS A 182 2.09 -8.86 -14.42
CA LYS A 182 1.14 -7.94 -15.07
C LYS A 182 1.69 -7.25 -16.32
N ARG A 183 3.01 -7.24 -16.53
CA ARG A 183 3.62 -6.76 -17.79
C ARG A 183 3.43 -7.70 -18.98
N ASN A 184 3.00 -8.92 -18.71
CA ASN A 184 2.72 -9.93 -19.72
C ASN A 184 1.22 -9.90 -20.07
N ASP A 185 0.91 -9.47 -21.28
CA ASP A 185 -0.45 -9.33 -21.79
C ASP A 185 -1.26 -10.63 -21.67
N ALA A 186 -0.64 -11.78 -21.97
CA ALA A 186 -1.32 -13.07 -21.86
C ALA A 186 -1.71 -13.39 -20.40
N GLN A 187 -0.89 -12.99 -19.42
CA GLN A 187 -1.24 -13.16 -18.01
C GLN A 187 -2.36 -12.21 -17.58
N ARG A 188 -2.37 -10.96 -18.04
CA ARG A 188 -3.50 -10.05 -17.76
C ARG A 188 -4.80 -10.58 -18.38
N VAL A 189 -4.76 -10.97 -19.65
CA VAL A 189 -5.92 -11.55 -20.35
C VAL A 189 -6.45 -12.80 -19.65
N GLU A 190 -5.57 -13.73 -19.28
CA GLU A 190 -5.98 -14.95 -18.59
C GLU A 190 -6.57 -14.64 -17.21
N ALA A 191 -5.97 -13.73 -16.44
CA ALA A 191 -6.50 -13.33 -15.15
C ALA A 191 -7.88 -12.67 -15.27
N CYS A 192 -8.09 -11.79 -16.26
CA CYS A 192 -9.39 -11.18 -16.52
C CYS A 192 -10.46 -12.22 -16.88
N LYS A 193 -10.11 -13.23 -17.69
CA LYS A 193 -11.02 -14.36 -18.01
C LYS A 193 -11.40 -15.14 -16.76
N ARG A 194 -10.42 -15.47 -15.90
CA ARG A 194 -10.67 -16.19 -14.64
C ARG A 194 -11.53 -15.37 -13.69
N LEU A 195 -11.28 -14.07 -13.58
CA LEU A 195 -12.08 -13.16 -12.78
C LEU A 195 -13.55 -13.17 -13.25
N ALA A 196 -13.78 -12.99 -14.55
CA ALA A 196 -15.14 -13.02 -15.12
C ALA A 196 -15.86 -14.37 -14.93
N ALA A 197 -15.12 -15.47 -14.90
CA ALA A 197 -15.66 -16.82 -14.69
C ALA A 197 -15.80 -17.21 -13.20
N ALA A 198 -15.26 -16.40 -12.28
CA ALA A 198 -15.16 -16.76 -10.86
C ALA A 198 -16.54 -17.04 -10.24
N ASN A 199 -16.60 -18.04 -9.36
CA ASN A 199 -17.85 -18.48 -8.74
C ASN A 199 -18.55 -17.36 -7.95
N TRP A 200 -17.80 -16.53 -7.23
CA TRP A 200 -18.35 -15.41 -6.47
C TRP A 200 -18.98 -14.34 -7.38
N VAL A 201 -18.36 -14.04 -8.53
CA VAL A 201 -18.90 -13.09 -9.51
C VAL A 201 -20.27 -13.55 -10.01
N ARG A 202 -20.37 -14.82 -10.44
CA ARG A 202 -21.62 -15.39 -10.94
C ARG A 202 -22.71 -15.49 -9.87
N ARG A 203 -22.38 -15.98 -8.68
CA ARG A 203 -23.34 -16.13 -7.56
C ARG A 203 -23.88 -14.79 -7.09
N SER A 204 -23.01 -13.79 -6.99
CA SER A 204 -23.36 -12.45 -6.52
C SER A 204 -23.83 -11.51 -7.63
N ARG A 205 -23.91 -12.00 -8.89
CA ARG A 205 -24.33 -11.23 -10.09
C ARG A 205 -23.55 -9.92 -10.23
N VAL A 206 -22.25 -9.98 -10.00
CA VAL A 206 -21.37 -8.82 -10.11
C VAL A 206 -21.10 -8.52 -11.57
N GLU A 207 -21.31 -7.27 -11.96
CA GLU A 207 -20.90 -6.75 -13.25
C GLU A 207 -19.48 -6.21 -13.15
N LEU A 208 -18.65 -6.56 -14.12
CA LEU A 208 -17.25 -6.15 -14.20
C LEU A 208 -17.05 -5.32 -15.46
N PRO A 209 -17.46 -4.03 -15.47
CA PRO A 209 -17.14 -3.15 -16.57
C PRO A 209 -15.61 -3.00 -16.69
N ASN A 210 -15.14 -2.59 -17.87
CA ASN A 210 -13.73 -2.24 -18.11
C ASN A 210 -12.73 -3.41 -18.04
N LEU A 211 -13.18 -4.66 -18.20
CA LEU A 211 -12.27 -5.81 -18.34
C LEU A 211 -11.33 -5.67 -19.55
N ASP A 212 -11.76 -4.98 -20.60
CA ASP A 212 -10.96 -4.64 -21.77
C ASP A 212 -9.84 -3.65 -21.44
N LEU A 213 -10.12 -2.60 -20.65
CA LEU A 213 -9.11 -1.66 -20.17
C LEU A 213 -8.08 -2.38 -19.28
N ALA A 214 -8.53 -3.22 -18.36
CA ALA A 214 -7.65 -4.04 -17.52
C ALA A 214 -6.77 -5.02 -18.31
N GLN A 215 -7.25 -5.51 -19.46
CA GLN A 215 -6.41 -6.33 -20.35
C GLN A 215 -5.35 -5.49 -21.05
N ALA A 216 -5.68 -4.25 -21.42
CA ALA A 216 -4.81 -3.34 -22.15
C ALA A 216 -3.73 -2.67 -21.28
N GLY A 217 -4.01 -2.36 -20.01
CA GLY A 217 -3.13 -1.56 -19.14
C GLY A 217 -2.79 -2.21 -17.80
N GLU A 218 -1.54 -2.03 -17.33
CA GLU A 218 -1.11 -2.50 -16.00
C GLU A 218 -1.83 -1.78 -14.86
N ASP A 219 -2.04 -0.46 -15.00
CA ASP A 219 -2.65 0.33 -13.92
C ASP A 219 -4.16 0.07 -13.83
N ASP A 220 -4.85 -0.03 -14.97
CA ASP A 220 -6.26 -0.43 -15.03
C ASP A 220 -6.48 -1.85 -14.49
N PHE A 221 -5.52 -2.76 -14.73
CA PHE A 221 -5.55 -4.12 -14.19
C PHE A 221 -5.52 -4.11 -12.66
N ASP A 222 -4.55 -3.42 -12.05
CA ASP A 222 -4.42 -3.34 -10.60
C ASP A 222 -5.63 -2.66 -9.96
N ALA A 223 -6.15 -1.60 -10.59
CA ALA A 223 -7.33 -0.88 -10.13
C ALA A 223 -8.59 -1.76 -10.16
N LEU A 224 -8.87 -2.44 -11.28
CA LEU A 224 -10.02 -3.33 -11.41
C LEU A 224 -9.96 -4.48 -10.41
N PHE A 225 -8.80 -5.14 -10.29
CA PHE A 225 -8.64 -6.28 -9.39
C PHE A 225 -8.77 -5.87 -7.93
N THR A 226 -8.23 -4.71 -7.55
CA THR A 226 -8.37 -4.17 -6.19
C THR A 226 -9.82 -3.84 -5.87
N ALA A 227 -10.53 -3.15 -6.77
CA ALA A 227 -11.94 -2.84 -6.59
C ALA A 227 -12.81 -4.12 -6.51
N ALA A 228 -12.58 -5.08 -7.40
CA ALA A 228 -13.27 -6.38 -7.38
C ALA A 228 -13.01 -7.16 -6.08
N ALA A 229 -11.79 -7.10 -5.53
CA ALA A 229 -11.44 -7.76 -4.27
C ALA A 229 -12.17 -7.16 -3.08
N VAL A 230 -12.20 -5.83 -2.99
CA VAL A 230 -12.95 -5.11 -1.94
C VAL A 230 -14.45 -5.40 -2.07
N LEU A 231 -14.98 -5.39 -3.30
CA LEU A 231 -16.37 -5.75 -3.56
C LEU A 231 -16.68 -7.19 -3.14
N ARG A 232 -15.79 -8.15 -3.46
CA ARG A 232 -15.95 -9.55 -3.00
C ARG A 232 -16.05 -9.63 -1.49
N CYS A 233 -15.18 -8.92 -0.76
CA CYS A 233 -15.26 -8.87 0.70
C CYS A 233 -16.60 -8.32 1.18
N ALA A 234 -17.12 -7.26 0.55
CA ALA A 234 -18.41 -6.70 0.92
C ALA A 234 -19.59 -7.66 0.64
N VAL A 235 -19.65 -8.28 -0.55
CA VAL A 235 -20.78 -9.15 -0.93
C VAL A 235 -20.76 -10.52 -0.25
N GLU A 236 -19.57 -11.02 0.13
CA GLU A 236 -19.41 -12.27 0.87
C GLU A 236 -19.28 -12.05 2.41
N SER A 237 -19.45 -10.81 2.88
CA SER A 237 -19.31 -10.41 4.30
C SER A 237 -17.98 -10.86 4.93
N LEU A 238 -16.90 -10.74 4.17
CA LEU A 238 -15.55 -11.10 4.63
C LEU A 238 -14.83 -9.88 5.23
N PRO A 239 -14.03 -10.07 6.28
CA PRO A 239 -13.21 -9.00 6.81
C PRO A 239 -12.18 -8.57 5.75
N ILE A 240 -12.14 -7.28 5.41
CA ILE A 240 -11.14 -6.74 4.45
C ILE A 240 -9.73 -6.86 5.04
N VAL A 241 -9.57 -6.65 6.35
CA VAL A 241 -8.30 -6.81 7.08
C VAL A 241 -8.55 -7.47 8.43
N PHE A 242 -7.68 -8.39 8.84
CA PHE A 242 -7.69 -8.90 10.21
C PHE A 242 -6.95 -7.96 11.17
N PRO A 243 -7.43 -7.76 12.41
CA PRO A 243 -6.81 -6.84 13.38
C PRO A 243 -5.31 -7.05 13.59
N ARG A 244 -4.83 -8.30 13.52
CA ARG A 244 -3.40 -8.61 13.63
C ARG A 244 -2.53 -7.95 12.55
N TRP A 245 -3.10 -7.47 11.45
CA TRP A 245 -2.39 -6.80 10.36
C TRP A 245 -2.59 -5.29 10.36
N ILE A 246 -3.22 -4.74 11.40
CA ILE A 246 -3.41 -3.31 11.60
C ILE A 246 -2.42 -2.84 12.65
N ASP A 247 -1.68 -1.78 12.31
CA ASP A 247 -0.98 -0.92 13.25
C ASP A 247 -1.46 0.50 12.96
N ALA A 248 -2.27 1.05 13.87
CA ALA A 248 -2.89 2.36 13.70
C ALA A 248 -1.99 3.52 14.17
N GLU A 249 -0.79 3.24 14.68
CA GLU A 249 0.11 4.28 15.19
C GLU A 249 1.26 4.53 14.21
N VAL A 250 1.90 3.47 13.71
CA VAL A 250 3.20 3.58 13.03
C VAL A 250 3.23 2.87 11.69
N GLU A 251 2.93 1.57 11.66
CA GLU A 251 3.18 0.76 10.45
C GLU A 251 2.05 0.81 9.42
N GLY A 252 0.84 1.14 9.83
CA GLY A 252 -0.33 1.12 8.95
C GLY A 252 -0.82 -0.30 8.65
N SER A 253 -1.40 -0.48 7.47
CA SER A 253 -1.90 -1.77 6.98
C SER A 253 -2.00 -1.78 5.45
N MET A 254 -2.34 -2.93 4.87
CA MET A 254 -2.70 -3.07 3.45
C MET A 254 -4.12 -3.62 3.37
N LEU A 255 -4.94 -3.03 2.50
CA LEU A 255 -6.25 -3.60 2.16
C LEU A 255 -6.09 -5.06 1.74
N LEU A 256 -7.08 -5.88 2.10
CA LEU A 256 -7.20 -7.29 1.70
C LEU A 256 -6.26 -8.26 2.44
N ALA A 257 -5.60 -7.81 3.52
CA ALA A 257 -4.88 -8.68 4.46
C ALA A 257 -5.81 -9.53 5.37
N GLY A 258 -7.12 -9.49 5.15
CA GLY A 258 -8.13 -10.39 5.73
C GLY A 258 -8.36 -11.64 4.86
N PRO A 259 -8.91 -11.50 3.63
CA PRO A 259 -9.13 -12.64 2.74
C PRO A 259 -7.83 -13.28 2.23
N VAL A 260 -6.71 -12.59 2.31
CA VAL A 260 -5.40 -13.11 1.91
C VAL A 260 -4.46 -13.02 3.08
N ASP A 261 -3.85 -14.15 3.44
CA ASP A 261 -2.84 -14.20 4.47
C ASP A 261 -1.49 -13.70 3.91
N PRO A 262 -1.01 -12.51 4.34
CA PRO A 262 0.24 -11.94 3.86
C PRO A 262 1.42 -12.89 4.05
N ALA A 263 1.44 -13.66 5.15
CA ALA A 263 2.54 -14.54 5.52
C ALA A 263 2.56 -15.88 4.75
N ARG A 264 1.45 -16.25 4.10
CA ARG A 264 1.38 -17.50 3.33
C ARG A 264 2.23 -17.37 2.07
N LYS A 265 3.00 -18.43 1.75
CA LYS A 265 3.85 -18.47 0.55
C LYS A 265 3.04 -18.14 -0.70
N ALA A 266 3.51 -17.16 -1.47
CA ALA A 266 2.82 -16.70 -2.65
C ALA A 266 2.62 -17.82 -3.68
N ALA A 267 1.43 -17.86 -4.27
CA ALA A 267 1.15 -18.63 -5.47
C ALA A 267 1.54 -17.82 -6.72
N ARG A 268 1.69 -18.49 -7.86
CA ARG A 268 1.87 -17.85 -9.17
C ARG A 268 0.72 -18.26 -10.06
N LEU A 269 0.24 -17.32 -10.88
CA LEU A 269 -0.74 -17.64 -11.90
C LEU A 269 -0.07 -18.59 -12.92
N GLN A 270 -0.65 -19.78 -13.07
CA GLN A 270 -0.28 -20.72 -14.12
C GLN A 270 -1.23 -20.49 -15.30
N ILE A 271 -0.68 -20.19 -16.48
CA ILE A 271 -1.41 -20.19 -17.75
C ILE A 271 -1.28 -21.58 -18.37
#